data_AF-A0A2C9T6R4-F1
#
_entry.id   AF-A0A2C9T6R4-F1
#
_cell.length_a   1.000
_cell.length_b   1.000
_cell.length_c   1.000
_cell.angle_alpha   90.00
_cell.angle_beta   90.00
_cell.angle_gamma   90.00
#
_symmetry.space_group_name_H-M   'P 1'
#
loop_
_entity.id
_entity.type
_entity.pdbx_description
1 polymer ?
#
loop_
_entity_poly.entity_id
_entity_poly.type
_entity_poly.pdbx_seq_one_letter_code
_entity_poly.pdbx_strand_id
1 'polypeptide(L)'
;MDGNTPAERVGGEACAPWVASVLDMPAQAWVTLIVGLIAIAGVLITWRQKNTADRRSEWWRRLAWAYERVFSDDPAEQELGWELINVLVASPLATKDDSDIVQVVGELIARSAAAEEGDDGEAVALEEPSGDQDDENPTGRQDL
;
A
#
# COMPACT_ATOMS: atom_id res chain seq x y z
N MET A 1 -76.16 16.90 53.06
CA MET A 1 -76.89 15.91 52.25
C MET A 1 -76.94 16.43 50.83
N ASP A 2 -76.26 15.95 49.80
CA ASP A 2 -75.21 14.96 49.58
C ASP A 2 -74.61 15.43 48.24
N GLY A 3 -73.30 15.61 48.09
CA GLY A 3 -72.45 14.51 47.68
C GLY A 3 -71.31 15.08 46.83
N ASN A 4 -70.11 14.75 47.26
CA ASN A 4 -68.81 15.08 46.70
C ASN A 4 -68.50 14.24 45.43
N THR A 5 -67.69 14.84 44.55
CA THR A 5 -67.10 14.46 43.25
C THR A 5 -66.62 12.99 43.11
N PRO A 6 -66.63 12.37 41.89
CA PRO A 6 -65.42 12.28 41.05
C PRO A 6 -65.78 12.30 39.52
N ALA A 7 -64.94 12.46 38.51
CA ALA A 7 -63.54 12.14 38.31
C ALA A 7 -63.00 12.99 37.13
N GLU A 8 -61.71 13.26 37.18
CA GLU A 8 -60.84 13.53 36.05
C GLU A 8 -61.31 12.90 34.73
N ARG A 9 -61.39 13.71 33.66
CA ARG A 9 -61.00 13.22 32.33
C ARG A 9 -59.56 13.62 32.07
N VAL A 10 -58.66 13.02 32.82
CA VAL A 10 -57.29 12.77 32.36
C VAL A 10 -57.37 11.59 31.41
N GLY A 11 -56.74 11.68 30.24
CA GLY A 11 -56.50 10.53 29.38
C GLY A 11 -57.07 10.68 27.98
N GLY A 12 -56.31 11.33 27.12
CA GLY A 12 -56.59 11.41 25.70
C GLY A 12 -55.59 12.34 25.06
N GLU A 13 -54.30 12.04 25.21
CA GLU A 13 -53.29 12.59 24.31
C GLU A 13 -53.71 12.14 22.92
N ALA A 14 -54.44 13.00 22.22
CA ALA A 14 -54.78 12.80 20.82
C ALA A 14 -53.43 12.68 20.11
N CYS A 15 -53.06 11.45 19.76
CA CYS A 15 -51.87 11.15 18.97
C CYS A 15 -51.82 12.17 17.84
N ALA A 16 -50.77 13.00 17.82
CA ALA A 16 -50.76 14.22 17.02
C ALA A 16 -51.15 13.88 15.57
N PRO A 17 -52.01 14.69 14.91
CA PRO A 17 -52.72 14.30 13.69
C PRO A 17 -51.82 13.92 12.51
N TRP A 18 -50.54 14.32 12.55
CA TRP A 18 -49.54 13.95 11.54
C TRP A 18 -49.15 12.47 11.57
N VAL A 19 -49.30 11.77 12.71
CA VAL A 19 -48.96 10.33 12.82
C VAL A 19 -49.91 9.49 11.95
N ALA A 20 -51.19 9.87 11.88
CA ALA A 20 -52.18 9.19 11.04
C ALA A 20 -51.90 9.34 9.53
N SER A 21 -51.36 10.49 9.10
CA SER A 21 -51.04 10.75 7.69
C SER A 21 -49.89 9.89 7.14
N VAL A 22 -49.00 9.41 7.99
CA VAL A 22 -47.89 8.52 7.58
C VAL A 22 -48.39 7.10 7.32
N LEU A 23 -49.39 6.64 8.08
CA LEU A 23 -50.01 5.31 7.97
C LEU A 23 -50.96 5.19 6.76
N ASP A 24 -51.50 6.30 6.26
CA ASP A 24 -52.43 6.34 5.12
C ASP A 24 -51.71 6.47 3.74
N MET A 25 -50.37 6.52 3.73
CA MET A 25 -49.61 6.58 2.48
C MET A 25 -49.76 5.27 1.68
N PRO A 26 -50.02 5.35 0.36
CA PRO A 26 -50.16 4.15 -0.46
C PRO A 26 -48.86 3.34 -0.43
N ALA A 27 -48.96 2.01 -0.31
CA ALA A 27 -47.79 1.12 -0.29
C ALA A 27 -46.83 1.34 -1.47
N GLN A 28 -47.38 1.76 -2.62
CA GLN A 28 -46.60 2.13 -3.81
C GLN A 28 -45.63 3.31 -3.56
N ALA A 29 -45.97 4.29 -2.71
CA ALA A 29 -45.09 5.41 -2.38
C ALA A 29 -43.88 4.96 -1.53
N TRP A 30 -44.09 4.02 -0.60
CA TRP A 30 -43.00 3.45 0.19
C TRP A 30 -42.06 2.61 -0.68
N VAL A 31 -42.60 1.85 -1.63
CA VAL A 31 -41.80 1.07 -2.59
C VAL A 31 -40.92 1.98 -3.45
N THR A 32 -41.47 3.05 -4.03
CA THR A 32 -40.68 3.96 -4.88
C THR A 32 -39.62 4.71 -4.07
N LEU A 33 -39.92 5.08 -2.82
CA LEU A 33 -38.95 5.67 -1.91
C LEU A 33 -37.77 4.71 -1.66
N ILE A 34 -38.07 3.46 -1.28
CA ILE A 34 -37.05 2.44 -1.03
C ILE A 34 -36.21 2.19 -2.29
N VAL A 35 -36.85 2.00 -3.45
CA VAL A 35 -36.14 1.79 -4.72
C VAL A 35 -35.26 3.00 -5.06
N GLY A 36 -35.77 4.22 -4.87
CA GLY A 36 -35.01 5.45 -5.05
C GLY A 36 -33.78 5.52 -4.14
N LEU A 37 -33.93 5.18 -2.85
CA LEU A 37 -32.81 5.15 -1.91
C LEU A 37 -31.76 4.10 -2.27
N ILE A 38 -32.19 2.89 -2.66
CA ILE A 38 -31.28 1.83 -3.10
C ILE A 38 -30.51 2.27 -4.34
N ALA A 39 -31.18 2.89 -5.32
CA ALA A 39 -30.53 3.41 -6.51
C ALA A 39 -29.47 4.47 -6.18
N ILE A 40 -29.80 5.45 -5.32
CA ILE A 40 -28.84 6.47 -4.87
C ILE A 40 -27.66 5.84 -4.13
N ALA A 41 -27.93 4.91 -3.20
CA ALA A 41 -26.88 4.20 -2.47
C ALA A 41 -25.95 3.43 -3.41
N GLY A 42 -26.50 2.74 -4.42
CA GLY A 42 -25.71 2.02 -5.43
C GLY A 42 -24.79 2.94 -6.22
N VAL A 43 -25.27 4.12 -6.63
CA VAL A 43 -24.44 5.13 -7.31
C VAL A 43 -23.32 5.63 -6.39
N LEU A 44 -23.64 5.96 -5.14
CA LEU A 44 -22.64 6.44 -4.17
C LEU A 44 -21.57 5.39 -3.87
N ILE A 45 -21.95 4.12 -3.70
CA ILE A 45 -21.02 3.02 -3.48
C ILE A 45 -20.12 2.85 -4.69
N THR A 46 -20.69 2.77 -5.89
CA THR A 46 -19.93 2.62 -7.14
C THR A 46 -18.95 3.78 -7.34
N TRP A 47 -19.38 5.00 -7.09
CA TRP A 47 -18.52 6.18 -7.22
C TRP A 47 -17.36 6.14 -6.23
N ARG A 48 -17.60 5.75 -4.97
CA ARG A 48 -16.53 5.57 -3.97
C ARG A 48 -15.56 4.46 -4.36
N GLN A 49 -16.06 3.32 -4.83
CA GLN A 49 -15.22 2.21 -5.30
C GLN A 49 -14.32 2.66 -6.44
N LYS A 50 -14.88 3.36 -7.44
CA LYS A 50 -14.12 3.87 -8.58
C LYS A 50 -13.06 4.88 -8.14
N ASN A 51 -13.41 5.84 -7.31
CA ASN A 51 -12.45 6.84 -6.82
C ASN A 51 -11.30 6.20 -6.03
N THR A 52 -11.58 5.17 -5.22
CA THR A 52 -10.53 4.43 -4.51
C THR A 52 -9.64 3.64 -5.47
N ALA A 53 -10.23 2.98 -6.48
CA ALA A 53 -9.48 2.24 -7.49
C ALA A 53 -8.57 3.16 -8.32
N ASP A 54 -9.08 4.32 -8.74
CA ASP A 54 -8.34 5.31 -9.52
C ASP A 54 -7.18 5.91 -8.71
N ARG A 55 -7.38 6.18 -7.41
CA ARG A 55 -6.29 6.64 -6.53
C ARG A 55 -5.17 5.61 -6.41
N ARG A 56 -5.53 4.32 -6.29
CA ARG A 56 -4.58 3.22 -6.18
C ARG A 56 -3.81 3.01 -7.49
N SER A 57 -4.47 3.07 -8.63
CA SER A 57 -3.81 2.94 -9.93
C SER A 57 -2.82 4.07 -10.20
N GLU A 58 -3.16 5.30 -9.84
CA GLU A 58 -2.27 6.46 -9.93
C GLU A 58 -1.05 6.33 -9.00
N TRP A 59 -1.24 5.82 -7.78
CA TRP A 59 -0.14 5.55 -6.87
C TRP A 59 0.83 4.51 -7.44
N TRP A 60 0.32 3.36 -7.91
CA TRP A 60 1.14 2.30 -8.52
C TRP A 60 1.89 2.76 -9.76
N ARG A 61 1.24 3.57 -10.61
CA ARG A 61 1.88 4.14 -11.80
C ARG A 61 3.08 5.01 -11.43
N ARG A 62 2.95 5.84 -10.38
CA ARG A 62 4.05 6.69 -9.91
C ARG A 62 5.15 5.87 -9.22
N LEU A 63 4.78 4.82 -8.50
CA LEU A 63 5.75 3.93 -7.85
C LEU A 63 6.59 3.17 -8.88
N ALA A 64 5.96 2.66 -9.95
CA ALA A 64 6.69 1.99 -11.02
C ALA A 64 7.72 2.92 -11.69
N TRP A 65 7.35 4.18 -11.93
CA TRP A 65 8.30 5.18 -12.42
C TRP A 65 9.44 5.43 -11.43
N ALA A 66 9.17 5.50 -10.13
CA ALA A 66 10.20 5.71 -9.12
C ALA A 66 11.17 4.52 -9.02
N TYR A 67 10.66 3.29 -9.08
CA TYR A 67 11.50 2.09 -9.13
C TYR A 67 12.41 2.04 -10.35
N GLU A 68 11.92 2.40 -11.53
CA GLU A 68 12.75 2.48 -12.73
C GLU A 68 13.97 3.41 -12.52
N ARG A 69 13.78 4.50 -11.74
CA ARG A 69 14.87 5.42 -11.40
C ARG A 69 15.85 4.85 -10.39
N VAL A 70 15.37 4.11 -9.39
CA VAL A 70 16.22 3.41 -8.41
C VAL A 70 17.22 2.46 -9.09
N PHE A 71 16.88 1.90 -10.25
CA PHE A 71 17.74 1.00 -11.00
C PHE A 71 18.48 1.66 -12.18
N SER A 72 18.46 3.00 -12.29
CA SER A 72 19.21 3.73 -13.32
C SER A 72 20.72 3.66 -13.06
N ASP A 73 21.57 3.66 -14.09
CA ASP A 73 23.04 3.72 -13.91
C ASP A 73 23.54 5.11 -13.48
N ASP A 74 22.70 6.15 -13.58
CA ASP A 74 23.03 7.50 -13.12
C ASP A 74 22.74 7.63 -11.61
N PRO A 75 23.76 7.89 -10.76
CA PRO A 75 23.57 8.00 -9.31
C PRO A 75 22.60 9.12 -8.91
N ALA A 76 22.51 10.21 -9.67
CA ALA A 76 21.56 11.28 -9.39
C ALA A 76 20.11 10.84 -9.65
N GLU A 77 19.89 9.99 -10.66
CA GLU A 77 18.58 9.41 -10.93
C GLU A 77 18.20 8.36 -9.89
N GLN A 78 19.16 7.56 -9.41
CA GLN A 78 18.92 6.61 -8.32
C GLN A 78 18.47 7.32 -7.04
N GLU A 79 19.16 8.40 -6.64
CA GLU A 79 18.81 9.20 -5.46
C GLU A 79 17.41 9.80 -5.60
N LEU A 80 17.09 10.34 -6.78
CA LEU A 80 15.74 10.85 -7.09
C LEU A 80 14.68 9.76 -6.96
N GLY A 81 14.96 8.54 -7.43
CA GLY A 81 14.08 7.39 -7.31
C GLY A 81 13.74 7.08 -5.85
N TRP A 82 14.76 7.02 -4.99
CA TRP A 82 14.59 6.79 -3.56
C TRP A 82 13.79 7.89 -2.87
N GLU A 83 14.07 9.15 -3.18
CA GLU A 83 13.33 10.28 -2.61
C GLU A 83 11.86 10.27 -3.03
N LEU A 84 11.57 9.92 -4.30
CA LEU A 84 10.18 9.77 -4.73
C LEU A 84 9.46 8.64 -4.00
N ILE A 85 10.12 7.50 -3.76
CA ILE A 85 9.53 6.40 -2.99
C ILE A 85 9.16 6.88 -1.58
N ASN A 86 10.03 7.63 -0.91
CA ASN A 86 9.76 8.20 0.42
C ASN A 86 8.51 9.11 0.42
N VAL A 87 8.42 10.02 -0.56
CA VAL A 87 7.25 10.90 -0.72
C VAL A 87 5.98 10.10 -1.02
N LEU A 88 6.08 9.04 -1.84
CA LEU A 88 4.94 8.21 -2.22
C LEU A 88 4.39 7.39 -1.04
N VAL A 89 5.25 6.86 -0.18
CA VAL A 89 4.84 6.09 1.01
C VAL A 89 4.14 7.00 2.04
N ALA A 90 4.59 8.24 2.19
CA ALA A 90 3.97 9.22 3.08
C ALA A 90 2.67 9.85 2.51
N SER A 91 2.36 9.60 1.24
CA SER A 91 1.25 10.26 0.53
C SER A 91 -0.13 9.72 0.95
N PRO A 92 -1.16 10.57 1.03
CA PRO A 92 -2.54 10.14 1.28
C PRO A 92 -3.12 9.28 0.15
N LEU A 93 -2.43 9.12 -0.99
CA LEU A 93 -2.83 8.20 -2.05
C LEU A 93 -2.41 6.76 -1.78
N ALA A 94 -1.41 6.54 -0.93
CA ALA A 94 -1.02 5.20 -0.51
C ALA A 94 -2.09 4.62 0.42
N THR A 95 -2.54 3.40 0.15
CA THR A 95 -3.23 2.62 1.17
C THR A 95 -2.22 1.95 2.08
N LYS A 96 -2.65 1.49 3.26
CA LYS A 96 -1.77 0.80 4.20
C LYS A 96 -1.09 -0.42 3.57
N ASP A 97 -1.86 -1.23 2.85
CA ASP A 97 -1.36 -2.39 2.11
C ASP A 97 -0.28 -2.01 1.08
N ASP A 98 -0.41 -0.84 0.46
CA ASP A 98 0.54 -0.34 -0.54
C ASP A 98 1.88 0.05 0.13
N SER A 99 1.85 0.69 1.30
CA SER A 99 3.04 1.03 2.09
C SER A 99 3.78 -0.22 2.60
N ASP A 100 3.04 -1.24 3.04
CA ASP A 100 3.62 -2.50 3.53
C ASP A 100 4.45 -3.20 2.44
N ILE A 101 4.01 -3.15 1.18
CA ILE A 101 4.76 -3.74 0.05
C ILE A 101 6.11 -3.04 -0.15
N VAL A 102 6.13 -1.71 -0.11
CA VAL A 102 7.39 -0.94 -0.26
C VAL A 102 8.35 -1.26 0.89
N GLN A 103 7.82 -1.39 2.10
CA GLN A 103 8.63 -1.77 3.27
C GLN A 103 9.29 -3.14 3.09
N VAL A 104 8.56 -4.15 2.60
CA VAL A 104 9.10 -5.49 2.33
C VAL A 104 10.24 -5.44 1.31
N VAL A 105 10.11 -4.63 0.25
CA VAL A 105 11.18 -4.47 -0.74
C VAL A 105 12.40 -3.79 -0.13
N GLY A 106 12.20 -2.73 0.67
CA GLY A 106 13.29 -2.06 1.39
C GLY A 106 14.02 -3.01 2.35
N GLU A 107 13.30 -3.85 3.07
CA GLU A 107 13.89 -4.86 3.95
C GLU A 107 14.72 -5.89 3.18
N LEU A 108 14.24 -6.33 2.00
CA LEU A 108 14.98 -7.25 1.14
C LEU A 108 16.31 -6.64 0.67
N ILE A 109 16.29 -5.38 0.24
CA ILE A 109 17.49 -4.67 -0.25
C ILE A 109 18.48 -4.45 0.89
N ALA A 110 18.00 -4.03 2.07
CA ALA A 110 18.86 -3.88 3.24
C ALA A 110 19.51 -5.21 3.65
N ARG A 111 18.77 -6.32 3.54
CA ARG A 111 19.29 -7.67 3.81
C ARG A 111 20.33 -8.12 2.80
N SER A 112 20.15 -7.83 1.51
CA SER A 112 21.15 -8.17 0.50
C SER A 112 22.44 -7.36 0.66
N ALA A 113 22.34 -6.07 1.01
CA ALA A 113 23.51 -5.23 1.27
C ALA A 113 24.31 -5.75 2.47
N ALA A 114 23.64 -6.16 3.55
CA ALA A 114 24.29 -6.73 4.73
C ALA A 114 24.95 -8.11 4.47
N ALA A 115 24.54 -8.83 3.42
CA ALA A 115 25.14 -10.12 3.06
C ALA A 115 26.46 -9.96 2.28
N GLU A 116 26.61 -8.87 1.52
CA GLU A 116 27.84 -8.56 0.77
C GLU A 116 28.99 -8.10 1.69
N GLU A 117 28.69 -7.51 2.85
CA GLU A 117 29.70 -7.07 3.82
C GLU A 117 30.29 -8.21 4.69
N GLY A 118 29.95 -9.47 4.44
CA GLY A 118 30.39 -10.64 5.22
C GLY A 118 31.43 -11.56 4.56
N ASP A 119 32.06 -11.15 3.44
CA ASP A 119 33.07 -11.92 2.70
C ASP A 119 34.48 -11.30 2.76
N ASP A 120 34.90 -10.81 3.93
CA ASP A 120 36.24 -10.28 4.16
C ASP A 120 37.24 -11.37 4.62
N GLY A 121 37.84 -12.05 3.64
CA GLY A 121 39.28 -12.29 3.57
C GLY A 121 39.94 -13.29 4.53
N GLU A 122 40.04 -14.55 4.11
CA GLU A 122 41.23 -15.40 4.39
C GLU A 122 41.98 -15.60 3.06
N ALA A 123 42.78 -14.61 2.68
CA ALA A 123 43.81 -14.79 1.67
C ALA A 123 44.97 -15.57 2.32
N VAL A 124 44.92 -16.90 2.22
CA VAL A 124 46.07 -17.75 2.54
C VAL A 124 47.18 -17.38 1.56
N ALA A 125 48.15 -16.62 2.06
CA ALA A 125 49.37 -16.29 1.33
C ALA A 125 50.11 -17.59 0.99
N LEU A 126 50.08 -17.99 -0.29
CA LEU A 126 51.10 -18.86 -0.84
C LEU A 126 52.22 -17.94 -1.32
N GLU A 127 53.27 -17.83 -0.49
CA GLU A 127 54.55 -17.27 -0.88
C GLU A 127 55.02 -17.98 -2.16
N GLU A 128 55.11 -17.24 -3.26
CA GLU A 128 55.86 -17.68 -4.43
C GLU A 128 57.35 -17.40 -4.17
N PRO A 129 58.22 -18.42 -4.10
CA PRO A 129 59.65 -18.17 -3.98
C PRO A 129 60.20 -17.71 -5.34
N SER A 130 60.37 -16.40 -5.45
CA SER A 130 61.21 -15.78 -6.49
C SER A 130 62.66 -16.19 -6.25
N GLY A 131 63.26 -16.82 -7.26
CA GLY A 131 64.66 -17.27 -7.25
C GLY A 131 65.20 -17.30 -8.66
N ASP A 132 65.51 -16.12 -9.17
CA ASP A 132 66.29 -15.89 -10.38
C ASP A 132 67.73 -16.41 -10.17
N GLN A 133 68.25 -17.18 -11.13
CA GLN A 133 69.68 -17.37 -11.35
C GLN A 133 69.89 -18.08 -12.70
N ASP A 134 70.13 -17.25 -13.71
CA ASP A 134 70.89 -17.60 -14.90
C ASP A 134 72.30 -18.05 -14.48
N ASP A 135 72.83 -19.13 -15.07
CA ASP A 135 74.21 -19.19 -15.60
C ASP A 135 74.56 -20.56 -16.25
N GLU A 136 75.16 -20.46 -17.45
CA GLU A 136 76.15 -21.34 -18.11
C GLU A 136 75.84 -22.77 -18.63
N ASN A 137 75.63 -22.83 -19.96
CA ASN A 137 76.19 -23.70 -21.04
C ASN A 137 77.50 -24.50 -20.72
N PRO A 138 78.01 -25.53 -21.47
CA PRO A 138 77.58 -26.19 -22.72
C PRO A 138 77.65 -27.74 -22.78
N THR A 139 77.23 -28.28 -23.94
CA THR A 139 77.66 -29.57 -24.56
C THR A 139 77.03 -30.86 -24.04
N GLY A 140 76.34 -31.57 -24.93
CA GLY A 140 75.92 -32.94 -24.69
C GLY A 140 75.16 -33.59 -25.85
N ARG A 141 75.80 -33.69 -27.01
CA ARG A 141 75.42 -34.62 -28.09
C ARG A 141 75.33 -36.05 -27.52
N GLN A 142 74.24 -36.76 -27.82
CA GLN A 142 74.14 -38.22 -27.97
C GLN A 142 72.73 -38.58 -28.52
N ASP A 143 72.52 -38.65 -29.84
CA ASP A 143 72.43 -39.87 -30.66
C ASP A 143 71.68 -41.06 -30.04
N LEU A 144 70.47 -41.33 -30.56
CA LEU A 144 70.08 -42.55 -31.31
C LEU A 144 68.67 -42.40 -31.90
#